data_AF-Q74M78-F1
#
_entry.id   AF-Q74M78-F1
#
_cell.length_a   1.000
_cell.length_b   1.000
_cell.length_c   1.000
_cell.angle_alpha   90.00
_cell.angle_beta   90.00
_cell.angle_gamma   90.00
#
_symmetry.space_group_name_H-M   'P 1'
#
loop_
_entity.id
_entity.type
_entity.pdbx_description
1 polymer ?
#
loop_
_entity_poly.entity_id
_entity_poly.type
_entity_poly.pdbx_seq_one_letter_code
_entity_poly.pdbx_strand_id
1 'polypeptide(L)'
;MRGLIIGYDPGEYSAIAIFDLKGNLLYKISKKDFREEEIISVIHRYGKPLVIATDKKIIPKAVERLAMKLKSKIFSPKDDLPVSLKKELAKDYSPNDNHERDAIASAVFALNYYSPLIKKIEKKLEELTVDSIFEKIIKNGISITDVLDSEFKIEEKKEIKKKSLPTPNCSSIIEEYKQKIDFLIEENMALRKKISQLLEMQKLTITIKIETERKEEKEEIDIKKILEQYREKRIKELYS
;
A
#
# COMPACT_ATOMS: atom_id res chain seq x y z
N MET A 1 12.55 -17.51 14.65
CA MET A 1 11.28 -17.20 13.95
C MET A 1 11.29 -17.90 12.60
N ARG A 2 10.17 -18.51 12.19
CA ARG A 2 10.01 -19.20 10.89
C ARG A 2 9.91 -18.18 9.76
N GLY A 3 10.63 -18.40 8.65
CA GLY A 3 10.51 -17.59 7.43
C GLY A 3 9.26 -17.97 6.64
N LEU A 4 8.55 -16.98 6.10
CA LEU A 4 7.27 -17.19 5.42
C LEU A 4 7.25 -16.66 3.98
N ILE A 5 6.50 -17.34 3.13
CA ILE A 5 6.06 -16.86 1.82
C ILE A 5 4.55 -16.63 1.88
N ILE A 6 4.12 -15.43 1.52
CA ILE A 6 2.73 -15.00 1.62
C ILE A 6 2.19 -14.77 0.21
N GLY A 7 1.10 -15.44 -0.15
CA GLY A 7 0.30 -15.06 -1.31
C GLY A 7 -0.74 -14.05 -0.88
N TYR A 8 -0.89 -12.96 -1.64
CA TYR A 8 -1.84 -11.91 -1.35
C TYR A 8 -2.65 -11.55 -2.61
N ASP A 9 -3.97 -11.73 -2.52
CA ASP A 9 -4.95 -11.31 -3.52
C ASP A 9 -5.75 -10.12 -2.97
N PRO A 10 -5.46 -8.87 -3.39
CA PRO A 10 -6.17 -7.69 -2.93
C PRO A 10 -7.48 -7.45 -3.70
N GLY A 11 -8.52 -7.02 -3.00
CA GLY A 11 -9.82 -6.67 -3.60
C GLY A 11 -10.88 -6.34 -2.57
N GLU A 12 -12.15 -6.25 -3.00
CA GLU A 12 -13.30 -6.15 -2.08
C GLU A 12 -13.28 -7.31 -1.07
N TYR A 13 -12.98 -8.51 -1.59
CA TYR A 13 -12.56 -9.66 -0.81
C TYR A 13 -11.06 -9.79 -0.99
N SER A 14 -10.33 -9.52 0.09
CA SER A 14 -8.89 -9.71 0.11
C SER A 14 -8.59 -11.06 0.73
N ALA A 15 -7.62 -11.78 0.18
CA ALA A 15 -7.23 -13.09 0.65
C ALA A 15 -5.72 -13.19 0.88
N ILE A 16 -5.35 -13.96 1.90
CA ILE A 16 -3.96 -14.31 2.17
C ILE A 16 -3.79 -15.82 2.29
N ALA A 17 -2.65 -16.31 1.82
CA ALA A 17 -2.19 -17.67 2.05
C ALA A 17 -0.77 -17.63 2.61
N ILE A 18 -0.56 -18.28 3.75
CA ILE A 18 0.70 -18.24 4.50
C ILE A 18 1.37 -19.60 4.41
N PHE A 19 2.56 -19.62 3.82
CA PHE A 19 3.37 -20.81 3.68
C PHE A 19 4.70 -20.67 4.42
N ASP A 20 5.23 -21.81 4.88
CA ASP A 20 6.63 -21.89 5.26
C ASP A 20 7.54 -22.16 4.05
N LEU A 21 8.86 -22.16 4.28
CA LEU A 21 9.84 -22.45 3.24
C LEU A 21 9.85 -23.92 2.76
N LYS A 22 9.16 -24.83 3.46
CA LYS A 22 9.04 -26.24 3.09
C LYS A 22 7.79 -26.51 2.24
N GLY A 23 6.97 -25.51 1.96
CA GLY A 23 5.73 -25.63 1.19
C GLY A 23 4.51 -26.06 2.00
N ASN A 24 4.59 -26.07 3.33
CA ASN A 24 3.45 -26.32 4.19
C ASN A 24 2.56 -25.08 4.27
N LEU A 25 1.28 -25.23 3.92
CA LEU A 25 0.28 -24.20 4.15
C LEU A 25 -0.03 -24.11 5.65
N LEU A 26 0.29 -22.97 6.26
CA LEU A 26 0.06 -22.72 7.68
C LEU A 26 -1.31 -22.10 7.94
N TYR A 27 -1.76 -21.25 7.01
CA TYR A 27 -3.02 -20.52 7.15
C TYR A 27 -3.51 -20.00 5.80
N LYS A 28 -4.83 -19.98 5.62
CA LYS A 28 -5.50 -19.29 4.51
C LYS A 28 -6.78 -18.64 5.02
N ILE A 29 -7.10 -17.48 4.47
CA ILE A 29 -8.39 -16.81 4.70
C ILE A 29 -8.67 -15.84 3.56
N SER A 30 -9.92 -15.77 3.13
CA SER A 30 -10.51 -14.66 2.40
C SER A 30 -11.48 -13.90 3.32
N LYS A 31 -11.49 -12.57 3.24
CA LYS A 31 -12.38 -11.75 4.06
C LYS A 31 -12.77 -10.48 3.31
N LYS A 32 -14.06 -10.11 3.41
CA LYS A 32 -14.54 -8.81 2.95
C LYS A 32 -13.97 -7.70 3.82
N ASP A 33 -13.52 -6.60 3.21
CA ASP A 33 -12.95 -5.45 3.93
C ASP A 33 -11.79 -5.84 4.85
N PHE A 34 -10.93 -6.76 4.38
CA PHE A 34 -9.79 -7.23 5.18
C PHE A 34 -8.75 -6.12 5.34
N ARG A 35 -8.71 -5.52 6.53
CA ARG A 35 -7.81 -4.40 6.83
C ARG A 35 -6.35 -4.83 6.83
N GLU A 36 -5.47 -3.98 6.31
CA GLU A 36 -4.04 -4.27 6.23
C GLU A 36 -3.41 -4.55 7.61
N GLU A 37 -3.85 -3.84 8.65
CA GLU A 37 -3.36 -4.04 10.02
C GLU A 37 -3.72 -5.44 10.55
N GLU A 38 -4.93 -5.93 10.23
CA GLU A 38 -5.35 -7.28 10.58
C GLU A 38 -4.51 -8.31 9.84
N ILE A 39 -4.28 -8.13 8.55
CA ILE A 39 -3.43 -8.99 7.72
C ILE A 39 -2.01 -9.08 8.32
N ILE A 40 -1.40 -7.94 8.63
CA ILE A 40 -0.06 -7.87 9.22
C ILE A 40 0.00 -8.62 10.56
N SER A 41 -1.01 -8.42 11.41
CA SER A 41 -1.11 -9.12 12.70
C SER A 41 -1.20 -10.64 12.51
N VAL A 42 -2.00 -11.11 11.53
CA VAL A 42 -2.14 -12.53 11.22
C VAL A 42 -0.80 -13.08 10.77
N ILE A 43 -0.13 -12.44 9.82
CA ILE A 43 1.16 -12.88 9.29
C ILE A 43 2.20 -13.02 10.40
N HIS A 44 2.31 -12.03 11.29
CA HIS A 44 3.28 -12.05 12.40
C HIS A 44 3.02 -13.16 13.43
N ARG A 45 1.77 -13.62 13.59
CA ARG A 45 1.48 -14.79 14.45
C ARG A 45 2.12 -16.08 13.94
N TYR A 46 2.33 -16.21 12.62
CA TYR A 46 2.93 -17.40 12.02
C TYR A 46 4.45 -17.31 11.85
N GLY A 47 5.02 -16.10 11.78
CA GLY A 47 6.45 -15.93 11.56
C GLY A 47 6.86 -14.61 10.91
N LYS A 48 8.06 -14.63 10.31
CA LYS A 48 8.66 -13.47 9.63
C LYS A 48 8.38 -13.57 8.12
N PRO A 49 7.63 -12.63 7.54
CA PRO A 49 7.38 -12.62 6.10
C PRO A 49 8.65 -12.25 5.34
N LEU A 50 9.06 -13.12 4.44
CA LEU A 50 10.23 -12.91 3.57
C LEU A 50 9.80 -12.47 2.17
N VAL A 51 8.72 -13.06 1.66
CA VAL A 51 8.21 -12.82 0.31
C VAL A 51 6.70 -12.56 0.36
N ILE A 52 6.24 -11.52 -0.34
CA ILE A 52 4.83 -11.30 -0.69
C ILE A 52 4.67 -11.55 -2.19
N ALA A 53 3.79 -12.48 -2.56
CA ALA A 53 3.57 -12.93 -3.92
C ALA A 53 2.18 -12.54 -4.42
N THR A 54 2.09 -12.21 -5.70
CA THR A 54 0.85 -11.93 -6.43
C THR A 54 0.80 -12.77 -7.72
N ASP A 55 -0.39 -13.01 -8.22
CA ASP A 55 -0.69 -13.70 -9.48
C ASP A 55 -0.62 -12.75 -10.70
N LYS A 56 -0.43 -11.45 -10.48
CA LYS A 56 -0.42 -10.42 -11.52
C LYS A 56 1.00 -10.06 -11.96
N LYS A 57 1.18 -9.88 -13.27
CA LYS A 57 2.42 -9.35 -13.87
C LYS A 57 2.71 -7.95 -13.37
N ILE A 58 1.71 -7.08 -13.48
CA ILE A 58 1.77 -5.71 -12.97
C ILE A 58 1.39 -5.78 -11.49
N ILE A 59 2.34 -5.45 -10.62
CA ILE A 59 2.17 -5.55 -9.17
C ILE A 59 1.07 -4.57 -8.73
N PRO A 60 -0.01 -5.03 -8.07
CA PRO A 60 -1.02 -4.13 -7.52
C PRO A 60 -0.44 -3.23 -6.42
N LYS A 61 -0.85 -1.95 -6.36
CA LYS A 61 -0.40 -1.00 -5.33
C LYS A 61 -0.59 -1.52 -3.90
N ALA A 62 -1.67 -2.25 -3.64
CA ALA A 62 -1.92 -2.86 -2.33
C ALA A 62 -0.84 -3.87 -1.94
N VAL A 63 -0.32 -4.65 -2.89
CA VAL A 63 0.79 -5.61 -2.68
C VAL A 63 2.08 -4.85 -2.36
N GLU A 64 2.36 -3.76 -3.09
CA GLU A 64 3.53 -2.91 -2.83
C GLU A 64 3.51 -2.32 -1.41
N ARG A 65 2.37 -1.75 -1.01
CA ARG A 65 2.19 -1.18 0.34
C ARG A 65 2.37 -2.23 1.42
N LEU A 66 1.76 -3.40 1.27
CA LEU A 66 1.85 -4.48 2.25
C LEU A 66 3.28 -4.99 2.40
N ALA A 67 3.97 -5.23 1.27
CA ALA A 67 5.36 -5.67 1.27
C ALA A 67 6.30 -4.64 1.90
N MET A 68 6.08 -3.35 1.63
CA MET A 68 6.82 -2.25 2.26
C MET A 68 6.64 -2.24 3.79
N LYS A 69 5.40 -2.34 4.28
CA LYS A 69 5.10 -2.40 5.72
C LYS A 69 5.76 -3.61 6.40
N LEU A 70 5.75 -4.76 5.73
CA LEU A 70 6.33 -6.01 6.23
C LEU A 70 7.85 -6.14 6.01
N LYS A 71 8.47 -5.20 5.29
CA LYS A 71 9.87 -5.24 4.86
C LYS A 71 10.22 -6.55 4.14
N SER A 72 9.31 -6.98 3.27
CA SER A 72 9.39 -8.26 2.54
C SER A 72 9.64 -8.00 1.05
N LYS A 73 10.27 -8.97 0.39
CA LYS A 73 10.50 -8.92 -1.06
C LYS A 73 9.18 -9.18 -1.81
N ILE A 74 8.92 -8.42 -2.87
CA ILE A 74 7.77 -8.69 -3.75
C ILE A 74 8.17 -9.75 -4.79
N PHE A 75 7.26 -10.67 -5.07
CA PHE A 75 7.36 -11.62 -6.15
C PHE A 75 6.14 -11.50 -7.07
N SER A 76 6.39 -11.38 -8.37
CA SER A 76 5.35 -11.41 -9.41
C SER A 76 5.78 -12.33 -10.57
N PRO A 77 4.83 -12.98 -11.25
CA PRO A 77 5.10 -13.77 -12.44
C PRO A 77 5.46 -12.88 -13.64
N LYS A 78 6.03 -13.48 -14.69
CA LYS A 78 6.35 -12.78 -15.94
C LYS A 78 5.10 -12.32 -16.70
N ASP A 79 4.03 -13.08 -16.57
CA ASP A 79 2.70 -12.84 -17.13
C ASP A 79 1.65 -13.24 -16.09
N ASP A 80 0.44 -12.67 -16.18
CA ASP A 80 -0.66 -13.01 -15.28
C ASP A 80 -0.89 -14.52 -15.25
N LEU A 81 -1.06 -15.09 -14.06
CA LEU A 81 -1.30 -16.53 -13.93
C LEU A 81 -2.68 -16.88 -14.53
N PRO A 82 -2.75 -17.79 -15.52
CA PRO A 82 -4.03 -18.22 -16.06
C PRO A 82 -4.82 -19.00 -15.01
N VAL A 83 -6.16 -18.90 -15.08
CA VAL A 83 -7.06 -19.54 -14.11
C VAL A 83 -6.83 -21.05 -14.02
N SER A 84 -6.51 -21.72 -15.13
CA SER A 84 -6.15 -23.14 -15.15
C SER A 84 -4.94 -23.46 -14.28
N LEU A 85 -3.87 -22.68 -14.43
CA LEU A 85 -2.65 -22.84 -13.64
C LEU A 85 -2.90 -22.53 -12.15
N LYS A 86 -3.71 -21.52 -11.84
CA LYS A 86 -4.10 -21.23 -10.45
C LYS A 86 -4.81 -22.43 -9.80
N LYS A 87 -5.74 -23.05 -10.53
CA LYS A 87 -6.45 -24.27 -10.06
C LYS A 87 -5.48 -25.43 -9.84
N GLU A 88 -4.51 -25.62 -10.72
CA GLU A 88 -3.49 -26.66 -10.59
C GLU A 88 -2.61 -26.43 -9.35
N LEU A 89 -2.07 -25.22 -9.17
CA LEU A 89 -1.19 -24.87 -8.05
C LEU A 89 -1.90 -24.94 -6.69
N ALA A 90 -3.20 -24.65 -6.65
CA ALA A 90 -3.99 -24.66 -5.42
C ALA A 90 -4.68 -26.00 -5.14
N LYS A 91 -4.56 -26.99 -6.02
CA LYS A 91 -5.34 -28.24 -5.99
C LYS A 91 -5.21 -29.00 -4.67
N ASP A 92 -4.00 -29.09 -4.14
CA ASP A 92 -3.69 -29.88 -2.94
C ASP A 92 -3.93 -29.11 -1.63
N TYR A 93 -4.43 -27.87 -1.72
CA TYR A 93 -4.58 -26.96 -0.58
C TYR A 93 -6.04 -26.61 -0.26
N SER A 94 -7.00 -27.26 -0.95
CA SER A 94 -8.46 -27.17 -0.69
C SER A 94 -8.97 -25.75 -0.43
N PRO A 95 -8.83 -24.80 -1.37
CA PRO A 95 -9.34 -23.44 -1.21
C PRO A 95 -10.87 -23.42 -1.01
N ASN A 96 -11.37 -22.55 -0.13
CA ASN A 96 -12.81 -22.40 0.11
C ASN A 96 -13.50 -21.59 -0.99
N ASP A 97 -12.78 -20.67 -1.64
CA ASP A 97 -13.30 -19.83 -2.70
C ASP A 97 -12.21 -19.46 -3.74
N ASN A 98 -12.60 -18.64 -4.72
CA ASN A 98 -11.71 -18.19 -5.78
C ASN A 98 -10.59 -17.27 -5.29
N HIS A 99 -10.81 -16.48 -4.23
CA HIS A 99 -9.82 -15.55 -3.70
C HIS A 99 -8.73 -16.29 -2.92
N GLU A 100 -9.12 -17.23 -2.06
CA GLU A 100 -8.16 -18.12 -1.39
C GLU A 100 -7.36 -18.94 -2.41
N ARG A 101 -8.01 -19.44 -3.48
CA ARG A 101 -7.32 -20.15 -4.56
C ARG A 101 -6.24 -19.28 -5.19
N ASP A 102 -6.57 -18.03 -5.51
CA ASP A 102 -5.67 -17.11 -6.20
C ASP A 102 -4.50 -16.69 -5.28
N ALA A 103 -4.76 -16.48 -3.99
CA ALA A 103 -3.72 -16.26 -2.98
C ALA A 103 -2.80 -17.48 -2.82
N ILE A 104 -3.36 -18.69 -2.71
CA ILE A 104 -2.58 -19.94 -2.64
C ILE A 104 -1.71 -20.09 -3.89
N ALA A 105 -2.30 -19.94 -5.08
CA ALA A 105 -1.59 -20.09 -6.34
C ALA A 105 -0.38 -19.13 -6.43
N SER A 106 -0.57 -17.88 -6.00
CA SER A 106 0.50 -16.88 -5.94
C SER A 106 1.66 -17.34 -5.03
N ALA A 107 1.34 -17.83 -3.83
CA ALA A 107 2.35 -18.31 -2.87
C ALA A 107 3.09 -19.55 -3.37
N VAL A 108 2.36 -20.54 -3.91
CA VAL A 108 2.92 -21.79 -4.44
C VAL A 108 3.80 -21.51 -5.66
N PHE A 109 3.41 -20.60 -6.54
CA PHE A 109 4.23 -20.20 -7.67
C PHE A 109 5.56 -19.57 -7.20
N ALA A 110 5.51 -18.72 -6.17
CA ALA A 110 6.72 -18.16 -5.55
C ALA A 110 7.58 -19.25 -4.87
N LEU A 111 6.98 -20.20 -4.15
CA LEU A 111 7.68 -21.34 -3.55
C LEU A 111 8.42 -22.16 -4.60
N ASN A 112 7.76 -22.49 -5.70
CA ASN A 112 8.36 -23.25 -6.80
C ASN A 112 9.54 -22.51 -7.42
N TYR A 113 9.44 -21.18 -7.56
CA TYR A 113 10.54 -20.34 -8.03
C TYR A 113 11.75 -20.36 -7.08
N TYR A 114 11.53 -20.28 -5.77
CA TYR A 114 12.60 -20.27 -4.77
C TYR A 114 13.07 -21.66 -4.35
N SER A 115 12.36 -22.74 -4.69
CA SER A 115 12.68 -24.11 -4.29
C SER A 115 14.13 -24.53 -4.62
N PRO A 116 14.69 -24.24 -5.81
CA PRO A 116 16.08 -24.59 -6.11
C PRO A 116 17.08 -23.87 -5.19
N LEU A 117 16.81 -22.61 -4.84
CA LEU A 117 17.65 -21.83 -3.94
C LEU A 117 17.56 -22.38 -2.51
N ILE A 118 16.35 -22.66 -2.03
CA ILE A 118 16.11 -23.23 -0.70
C ILE A 118 16.86 -24.56 -0.56
N LYS A 119 16.71 -25.48 -1.53
CA LYS A 119 17.42 -26.77 -1.53
C LYS A 119 18.94 -26.61 -1.57
N LYS A 120 19.47 -25.64 -2.33
CA LYS A 120 20.91 -25.35 -2.37
C LYS A 120 21.42 -24.88 -1.01
N ILE A 121 20.64 -24.04 -0.32
CA ILE A 121 20.98 -23.55 1.03
C ILE A 121 20.92 -24.69 2.04
N GLU A 122 19.86 -25.51 2.02
CA GLU A 122 19.70 -26.67 2.91
C GLU A 122 20.85 -27.66 2.76
N LYS A 123 21.19 -28.05 1.52
CA LYS A 123 22.32 -28.96 1.27
C LYS A 123 23.64 -28.40 1.81
N LYS A 124 23.88 -27.09 1.64
CA LYS A 124 25.11 -26.45 2.12
C LYS A 124 25.18 -26.39 3.64
N LEU A 125 24.03 -26.18 4.30
CA LEU A 125 23.90 -26.25 5.75
C LEU A 125 24.16 -27.66 6.28
N GLU A 126 23.74 -28.71 5.56
CA GLU A 126 24.01 -30.10 5.95
C GLU A 126 25.50 -30.46 5.84
N GLU A 127 26.22 -29.90 4.85
CA GLU A 127 27.67 -30.09 4.68
C GLU A 127 28.51 -29.36 5.74
N LEU A 128 27.96 -28.30 6.36
CA LEU A 128 28.62 -27.49 7.36
C LEU A 128 28.45 -28.08 8.77
N THR A 129 29.47 -28.77 9.26
CA THR A 129 29.51 -29.18 10.66
C THR A 129 30.10 -28.08 11.55
N VAL A 130 29.61 -28.02 12.79
CA VAL A 130 30.13 -27.09 13.80
C VAL A 130 31.64 -27.28 13.99
N ASP A 131 32.10 -28.53 14.02
CA ASP A 131 33.52 -28.88 14.17
C ASP A 131 34.37 -28.36 13.01
N SER A 132 33.88 -28.43 11.77
CA SER A 132 34.58 -27.90 10.60
C SER A 132 34.75 -26.38 10.67
N ILE A 133 33.72 -25.68 11.15
CA ILE A 133 33.75 -24.22 11.34
C ILE A 133 34.76 -23.87 12.45
N PHE A 134 34.72 -24.57 13.59
CA PHE A 134 35.66 -24.38 14.70
C PHE A 134 37.11 -24.62 14.30
N GLU A 135 37.37 -25.69 13.55
CA GLU A 135 38.70 -26.01 13.07
C GLU A 135 39.27 -24.88 12.21
N LYS A 136 38.48 -24.32 11.29
CA LYS A 136 38.91 -23.20 10.43
C LYS A 136 39.17 -21.92 11.21
N ILE A 137 38.36 -21.62 12.23
CA ILE A 137 38.55 -20.42 13.07
C ILE A 137 39.82 -20.55 13.91
N ILE A 138 39.98 -21.68 14.61
CA ILE A 138 41.08 -21.87 15.56
C ILE A 138 42.41 -22.09 14.84
N LYS A 139 42.45 -22.91 13.77
CA LYS A 139 43.71 -23.20 13.06
C LYS A 139 44.17 -22.05 12.18
N ASN A 140 43.25 -21.34 11.53
CA ASN A 140 43.63 -20.31 10.55
C ASN A 140 43.50 -18.88 11.10
N GLY A 141 43.00 -18.70 12.33
CA GLY A 141 42.79 -17.37 12.92
C GLY A 141 41.78 -16.50 12.17
N ILE A 142 40.90 -17.13 11.38
CA ILE A 142 39.93 -16.46 10.51
C ILE A 142 38.67 -16.13 11.31
N SER A 143 38.05 -14.97 11.05
CA SER A 143 36.82 -14.58 11.74
C SER A 143 35.64 -15.48 11.34
N ILE A 144 34.65 -15.63 12.23
CA ILE A 144 33.42 -16.40 11.94
C ILE A 144 32.74 -15.88 10.66
N THR A 145 32.72 -14.56 10.47
CA THR A 145 32.17 -13.91 9.26
C THR A 145 32.88 -14.35 7.99
N ASP A 146 34.21 -14.37 7.98
CA ASP A 146 34.98 -14.75 6.80
C ASP A 146 34.85 -16.24 6.47
N VAL A 147 34.76 -17.11 7.49
CA VAL A 147 34.50 -18.55 7.29
C VAL A 147 33.13 -18.74 6.64
N LEU A 148 32.10 -18.09 7.19
CA LEU A 148 30.75 -18.14 6.61
C LEU A 148 30.71 -17.54 5.21
N ASP A 149 31.41 -16.45 4.92
CA ASP A 149 31.43 -15.85 3.58
C ASP A 149 32.16 -16.76 2.56
N SER A 150 33.22 -17.44 2.98
CA SER A 150 33.91 -18.42 2.13
C SER A 150 33.01 -19.61 1.81
N GLU A 151 32.26 -20.08 2.80
CA GLU A 151 31.35 -21.21 2.66
C GLU A 151 30.11 -20.83 1.89
N PHE A 152 29.48 -19.69 2.17
CA PHE A 152 28.27 -19.23 1.51
C PHE A 152 28.54 -18.32 0.31
N LYS A 153 29.75 -18.35 -0.28
CA LYS A 153 29.97 -17.87 -1.65
C LYS A 153 29.08 -18.65 -2.60
N ILE A 154 27.86 -18.15 -2.77
CA ILE A 154 26.95 -18.59 -3.79
C ILE A 154 27.57 -18.01 -5.06
N GLU A 155 28.30 -18.84 -5.81
CA GLU A 155 28.49 -18.57 -7.22
C GLU A 155 27.08 -18.38 -7.78
N GLU A 156 26.74 -17.13 -8.06
CA GLU A 156 25.63 -16.78 -8.93
C GLU A 156 25.96 -17.48 -10.25
N LYS A 157 25.42 -18.68 -10.45
CA LYS A 157 25.32 -19.21 -11.80
C LYS A 157 24.60 -18.13 -12.58
N LYS A 158 25.36 -17.53 -13.50
CA LYS A 158 24.92 -16.69 -14.61
C LYS A 158 23.84 -17.45 -15.38
N GLU A 159 22.61 -17.40 -14.88
CA GLU A 159 21.41 -17.67 -15.64
C GLU A 159 20.20 -16.93 -15.05
N ILE A 160 20.44 -15.73 -14.51
CA ILE A 160 19.54 -14.65 -14.88
C ILE A 160 20.14 -14.14 -16.17
N LYS A 161 19.64 -14.63 -17.31
CA LYS A 161 19.60 -13.77 -18.49
C LYS A 161 19.06 -12.45 -17.94
N LYS A 162 19.93 -11.44 -17.84
CA LYS A 162 19.57 -10.07 -18.20
C LYS A 162 19.06 -10.14 -19.64
N LYS A 163 17.92 -10.80 -19.88
CA LYS A 163 16.88 -10.14 -20.62
C LYS A 163 16.61 -8.98 -19.71
N SER A 164 17.17 -7.86 -20.11
CA SER A 164 16.53 -6.57 -19.91
C SER A 164 15.06 -6.82 -19.60
N LEU A 165 14.55 -6.16 -18.57
CA LEU A 165 13.14 -5.81 -18.61
C LEU A 165 12.82 -5.49 -20.08
N PRO A 166 11.70 -5.90 -20.67
CA PRO A 166 11.22 -5.10 -21.75
C PRO A 166 11.17 -3.70 -21.15
N THR A 167 12.16 -2.85 -21.46
CA THR A 167 11.99 -1.41 -21.51
C THR A 167 10.77 -1.32 -22.40
N PRO A 168 9.58 -1.13 -21.81
CA PRO A 168 8.37 -1.15 -22.58
C PRO A 168 8.41 0.16 -23.32
N ASN A 169 9.02 0.16 -24.51
CA ASN A 169 9.31 1.33 -25.36
C ASN A 169 9.17 2.65 -24.57
N CYS A 170 10.10 2.86 -23.63
CA CYS A 170 9.88 3.68 -22.45
C CYS A 170 10.16 5.16 -22.75
N SER A 171 9.71 5.62 -23.91
CA SER A 171 9.70 7.02 -24.29
C SER A 171 8.25 7.46 -24.43
N SER A 172 7.47 6.79 -25.28
CA SER A 172 6.08 7.17 -25.58
C SER A 172 5.15 7.14 -24.35
N ILE A 173 5.22 6.11 -23.53
CA ILE A 173 4.37 5.97 -22.32
C ILE A 173 4.81 6.96 -21.23
N ILE A 174 6.13 7.20 -21.10
CA ILE A 174 6.66 8.19 -20.15
C ILE A 174 6.26 9.61 -20.59
N GLU A 175 6.34 9.92 -21.88
CA GLU A 175 5.86 11.19 -22.45
C GLU A 175 4.36 11.38 -22.18
N GLU A 176 3.54 10.35 -22.39
CA GLU A 176 2.10 10.41 -22.16
C GLU A 176 1.77 10.65 -20.68
N TYR A 177 2.42 9.94 -19.76
CA TYR A 177 2.25 10.18 -18.33
C TYR A 177 2.77 11.56 -17.89
N LYS A 178 3.87 12.06 -18.48
CA LYS A 178 4.37 13.41 -18.22
C LYS A 178 3.36 14.48 -18.68
N GLN A 179 2.85 14.37 -19.90
CA GLN A 179 1.81 15.27 -20.41
C GLN A 179 0.56 15.24 -19.53
N LYS A 180 0.18 14.06 -19.04
CA LYS A 180 -0.96 13.92 -18.14
C LYS A 180 -0.70 14.52 -16.76
N ILE A 181 0.52 14.38 -16.24
CA ILE A 181 0.92 15.03 -14.98
C ILE A 181 0.90 16.54 -15.13
N ASP A 182 1.46 17.08 -16.22
CA ASP A 182 1.48 18.52 -16.49
C ASP A 182 0.07 19.08 -16.62
N PHE A 183 -0.80 18.40 -17.37
CA PHE A 183 -2.22 18.75 -17.48
C PHE A 183 -2.93 18.75 -16.12
N LEU A 184 -2.72 17.71 -15.30
CA LEU A 184 -3.34 17.62 -13.97
C LEU A 184 -2.81 18.68 -12.99
N ILE A 185 -1.56 19.12 -13.17
CA ILE A 185 -0.97 20.23 -12.41
C ILE A 185 -1.63 21.54 -12.81
N GLU A 186 -1.77 21.82 -14.12
CA GLU A 186 -2.45 23.01 -14.62
C GLU A 186 -3.91 23.07 -14.16
N GLU A 187 -4.63 21.95 -14.27
CA GLU A 187 -6.01 21.85 -13.80
C GLU A 187 -6.09 22.08 -12.29
N ASN A 188 -5.18 21.50 -11.50
CA ASN A 188 -5.12 21.78 -10.06
C ASN A 188 -4.85 23.25 -9.76
N MET A 189 -3.95 23.90 -10.48
CA MET A 189 -3.67 25.33 -10.31
C MET A 189 -4.90 26.18 -10.65
N ALA A 190 -5.59 25.87 -11.75
CA ALA A 190 -6.81 26.55 -12.16
C ALA A 190 -7.94 26.36 -11.14
N LEU A 191 -8.15 25.14 -10.66
CA LEU A 191 -9.15 24.83 -9.64
C LEU A 191 -8.83 25.52 -8.31
N ARG A 192 -7.57 25.54 -7.88
CA ARG A 192 -7.14 26.27 -6.67
C ARG A 192 -7.36 27.77 -6.80
N LYS A 193 -7.07 28.35 -7.96
CA LYS A 193 -7.36 29.77 -8.24
C LYS A 193 -8.85 30.05 -8.19
N LYS A 194 -9.68 29.17 -8.76
CA LYS A 194 -11.15 29.31 -8.74
C LYS A 194 -11.71 29.18 -7.32
N ILE A 195 -11.20 28.25 -6.51
CA ILE A 195 -11.54 28.13 -5.09
C ILE A 195 -11.18 29.42 -4.34
N SER A 196 -9.99 29.98 -4.58
CA SER A 196 -9.57 31.24 -3.95
C SER A 196 -10.51 32.39 -4.30
N GLN A 197 -10.88 32.53 -5.57
CA GLN A 197 -11.82 33.56 -6.03
C GLN A 197 -13.22 33.38 -5.41
N LEU A 198 -13.73 32.14 -5.35
CA LEU A 198 -15.02 31.86 -4.73
C LEU A 198 -15.01 32.18 -3.23
N LEU A 199 -13.92 31.89 -2.53
CA LEU A 199 -13.76 32.23 -1.12
C LEU A 199 -13.72 33.76 -0.90
N GLU A 200 -13.04 34.52 -1.76
CA GLU A 200 -13.05 35.97 -1.70
C GLU A 200 -14.43 36.56 -1.96
N MET A 201 -15.13 36.03 -2.98
CA MET A 201 -16.51 36.44 -3.26
C MET A 201 -17.44 36.15 -2.08
N GLN A 202 -17.35 34.97 -1.47
CA GLN A 202 -18.15 34.63 -0.29
C GLN A 202 -17.87 35.56 0.87
N LYS A 203 -16.60 35.89 1.15
CA LYS A 203 -16.24 36.86 2.19
C LYS A 203 -16.88 38.21 1.93
N LEU A 204 -16.80 38.72 0.69
CA LEU A 204 -17.40 39.99 0.32
C LEU A 204 -18.92 39.97 0.49
N THR A 205 -19.60 38.90 0.06
CA THR A 205 -21.04 38.73 0.23
C THR A 205 -21.45 38.76 1.70
N ILE A 206 -20.70 38.07 2.57
CA ILE A 206 -20.96 38.07 4.02
C ILE A 206 -20.77 39.48 4.60
N THR A 207 -19.69 40.18 4.23
CA THR A 207 -19.44 41.55 4.70
C THR A 207 -20.57 42.50 4.30
N ILE A 208 -21.00 42.46 3.03
CA ILE A 208 -22.11 43.27 2.53
C ILE A 208 -23.39 42.97 3.33
N LYS A 209 -23.68 41.69 3.59
CA LYS A 209 -24.87 41.28 4.33
C LYS A 209 -24.86 41.81 5.79
N ILE A 210 -23.71 41.75 6.45
CA ILE A 210 -23.55 42.30 7.81
C ILE A 210 -23.73 43.83 7.80
N GLU A 211 -23.21 44.51 6.79
CA GLU A 211 -23.36 45.96 6.66
C GLU A 211 -24.80 46.39 6.38
N THR A 212 -25.54 45.63 5.57
CA THR A 212 -26.97 45.89 5.31
C THR A 212 -27.80 45.67 6.56
N GLU A 213 -27.61 44.56 7.28
CA GLU A 213 -28.32 44.28 8.54
C GLU A 213 -28.05 45.40 9.58
N ARG A 214 -26.81 45.85 9.71
CA ARG A 214 -26.46 46.98 10.60
C ARG A 214 -27.09 48.31 10.22
N LYS A 215 -27.34 48.56 8.92
CA LYS A 215 -28.03 49.77 8.47
C LYS A 215 -29.51 49.70 8.80
N GLU A 216 -30.14 48.56 8.53
CA GLU A 216 -31.56 48.31 8.85
C GLU A 216 -31.82 48.45 10.37
N GLU A 217 -30.95 47.87 11.21
CA GLU A 217 -31.04 48.03 12.67
C GLU A 217 -30.95 49.50 13.12
N LYS A 218 -30.06 50.28 12.52
CA LYS A 218 -29.92 51.71 12.83
C LYS A 218 -31.15 52.50 12.41
N GLU A 219 -31.66 52.26 11.21
CA GLU A 219 -32.88 52.89 10.72
C GLU A 219 -34.07 52.57 11.64
N GLU A 220 -34.21 51.32 12.09
CA GLU A 220 -35.27 50.92 13.02
C GLU A 220 -35.15 51.64 14.38
N ILE A 221 -33.93 51.76 14.91
CA ILE A 221 -33.66 52.50 16.14
C ILE A 221 -34.01 53.98 15.98
N ASP A 222 -33.63 54.60 14.87
CA ASP A 222 -33.88 56.03 14.63
C ASP A 222 -35.39 56.30 14.44
N ILE A 223 -36.12 55.41 13.75
CA ILE A 223 -37.58 55.47 13.64
C ILE A 223 -38.23 55.37 15.04
N LYS A 224 -37.78 54.42 15.89
CA LYS A 224 -38.30 54.28 17.27
C LYS A 224 -38.10 55.55 18.09
N LYS A 225 -36.90 56.16 18.03
CA LYS A 225 -36.61 57.43 18.71
C LYS A 225 -37.51 58.57 18.24
N ILE A 226 -37.72 58.69 16.93
CA ILE A 226 -38.60 59.72 16.35
C ILE A 226 -40.04 59.52 16.86
N LEU A 227 -40.56 58.29 16.81
CA LEU A 227 -41.90 57.98 17.30
C LEU A 227 -42.08 58.29 18.79
N GLU A 228 -41.06 58.02 19.60
CA GLU A 228 -41.05 58.32 21.03
C GLU A 228 -41.09 59.83 21.29
N GLN A 229 -40.26 60.61 20.57
CA GLN A 229 -40.32 62.08 20.62
C GLN A 229 -41.69 62.63 20.21
N TYR A 230 -42.33 62.06 19.18
CA TYR A 230 -43.69 62.45 18.77
C TYR A 230 -44.73 62.12 19.86
N ARG A 231 -44.62 60.95 20.50
CA ARG A 231 -45.49 60.57 21.63
C ARG A 231 -45.34 61.53 22.79
N GLU A 232 -44.11 61.87 23.18
CA GLU A 232 -43.84 62.81 24.27
C GLU A 232 -44.40 64.22 23.98
N LYS A 233 -44.22 64.73 22.75
CA LYS A 233 -44.79 66.02 22.33
C LYS A 233 -46.32 66.02 22.43
N ARG A 234 -46.97 64.97 21.90
CA ARG A 234 -48.43 64.84 21.91
C ARG A 234 -49.00 64.71 23.32
N ILE A 235 -48.30 64.03 24.22
CA ILE A 235 -48.68 63.99 25.65
C ILE A 235 -48.61 65.39 26.25
N LYS A 236 -47.51 66.14 26.02
CA LYS A 236 -47.40 67.53 26.51
C LYS A 236 -48.50 68.45 26.00
N GLU A 237 -48.91 68.30 24.74
CA GLU A 237 -50.01 69.07 24.13
C GLU A 237 -51.39 68.73 24.72
N LEU A 238 -51.61 67.48 25.17
CA LEU A 238 -52.90 67.05 25.76
C LEU A 238 -53.08 67.45 27.22
N TYR A 239 -51.98 67.73 27.94
CA TYR A 239 -51.98 68.07 29.37
C TYR A 239 -51.56 69.53 29.66
N SER A 240 -51.46 70.37 28.62
CA SER A 240 -51.25 71.83 28.72
C SER A 240 -52.52 72.58 28.36
#